data_AF-A0AAV4AIR5-F1
#
_entry.id   AF-A0AAV4AIR5-F1
#
_cell.length_a   1.000
_cell.length_b   1.000
_cell.length_c   1.000
_cell.angle_alpha   90.00
_cell.angle_beta   90.00
_cell.angle_gamma   90.00
#
_symmetry.space_group_name_H-M   'P 1'
#
loop_
_entity.id
_entity.type
_entity.pdbx_description
1 polymer ?
#
loop_
_entity_poly.entity_id
_entity_poly.type
_entity_poly.pdbx_seq_one_letter_code
_entity_poly.pdbx_strand_id
1 'polypeptide(L)'
;MAPGYSPMMPTVCNEYTMPRFLHSSQILNQIYHPRMTPHKHQPQIQPLCPQPNTAAPFDRSRTSRIILLDTSSPNLTSQTLSSICDALENVLCLGANMAGLSRIPLFGMYLLSSYPEIILPLTCTKGNFARLHSAINDIRNFLRESRVQQHLADIKPCIAQGVSEACGQFRRYSHSITQ
;
A
#
# COMPACT_ATOMS: atom_id res chain seq x y z
N MET A 1 -16.40 62.38 34.28
CA MET A 1 -15.64 61.63 35.30
C MET A 1 -15.51 60.19 34.84
N ALA A 2 -14.28 59.79 34.49
CA ALA A 2 -13.72 58.42 34.36
C ALA A 2 -14.36 57.43 33.33
N PRO A 3 -13.63 56.42 32.81
CA PRO A 3 -13.02 56.56 31.48
C PRO A 3 -13.33 55.41 30.51
N GLY A 4 -12.97 55.62 29.24
CA GLY A 4 -13.10 54.66 28.15
C GLY A 4 -12.17 53.46 28.30
N TYR A 5 -12.66 52.31 27.85
CA TYR A 5 -11.90 51.08 27.68
C TYR A 5 -11.90 50.68 26.21
N SER A 6 -10.73 50.78 25.60
CA SER A 6 -10.38 50.17 24.32
C SER A 6 -9.87 48.74 24.61
N PRO A 7 -10.30 47.70 23.89
CA PRO A 7 -9.56 46.45 23.86
C PRO A 7 -8.48 46.51 22.77
N MET A 8 -7.24 46.31 23.19
CA MET A 8 -6.05 46.18 22.37
C MET A 8 -6.14 45.00 21.39
N MET A 9 -5.61 45.21 20.19
CA MET A 9 -5.11 44.17 19.31
C MET A 9 -3.93 43.45 19.98
N PRO A 10 -3.84 42.11 19.94
CA PRO A 10 -2.56 41.44 19.97
C PRO A 10 -2.02 41.31 18.54
N THR A 11 -1.05 42.16 18.22
CA THR A 11 -0.04 41.85 17.21
C THR A 11 0.82 40.70 17.75
N VAL A 12 0.82 39.56 17.08
CA VAL A 12 1.88 38.55 17.23
C VAL A 12 2.50 38.34 15.85
N CYS A 13 3.64 38.98 15.66
CA CYS A 13 4.66 38.55 14.72
C CYS A 13 5.25 37.23 15.23
N ASN A 14 5.23 36.17 14.44
CA ASN A 14 6.46 35.60 13.88
C ASN A 14 6.20 34.31 13.10
N GLU A 15 6.87 34.28 11.95
CA GLU A 15 7.36 33.14 11.18
C GLU A 15 7.32 31.79 11.91
N TYR A 16 6.47 30.89 11.40
CA TYR A 16 6.78 29.46 11.41
C TYR A 16 6.98 29.01 9.97
N THR A 17 8.22 29.15 9.52
CA THR A 17 8.79 28.35 8.44
C THR A 17 8.58 26.88 8.80
N MET A 18 7.71 26.20 8.05
CA MET A 18 7.58 24.75 8.14
C MET A 18 8.90 24.11 7.69
N PRO A 19 9.58 23.31 8.53
CA PRO A 19 10.74 22.56 8.08
C PRO A 19 10.28 21.50 7.08
N ARG A 20 10.97 21.48 5.92
CA ARG A 20 10.97 20.32 5.02
C ARG A 20 11.33 19.09 5.83
N PHE A 21 10.40 18.15 5.98
CA PHE A 21 10.72 16.84 6.51
C PHE A 21 11.59 16.11 5.48
N LEU A 22 12.89 16.13 5.77
CA LEU A 22 13.89 15.27 5.18
C LEU A 22 13.51 13.81 5.44
N HIS A 23 13.25 13.09 4.35
CA HIS A 23 13.79 11.74 4.09
C HIS A 23 13.97 10.83 5.33
N SER A 24 12.94 10.07 5.69
CA SER A 24 13.03 8.98 6.69
C SER A 24 13.81 7.74 6.20
N SER A 25 14.78 7.91 5.30
CA SER A 25 15.56 6.80 4.72
C SER A 25 16.93 6.60 5.36
N GLN A 26 17.31 7.34 6.41
CA GLN A 26 18.70 7.32 6.92
C GLN A 26 18.93 6.83 8.36
N ILE A 27 17.92 6.32 9.07
CA ILE A 27 18.13 5.77 10.42
C ILE A 27 17.73 4.29 10.50
N LEU A 28 18.29 3.46 9.61
CA LEU A 28 18.24 2.01 9.79
C LEU A 28 19.47 1.27 9.23
N ASN A 29 20.64 1.95 9.17
CA ASN A 29 21.88 1.38 8.63
C ASN A 29 23.02 1.24 9.65
N GLN A 30 22.76 1.32 10.96
CA GLN A 30 23.82 1.25 11.98
C GLN A 30 23.76 0.05 12.94
N ILE A 31 22.94 -0.97 12.67
CA ILE A 31 22.94 -2.19 13.49
C ILE A 31 23.05 -3.41 12.59
N TYR A 32 24.16 -3.58 11.87
CA TYR A 32 24.57 -4.89 11.35
C TYR A 32 26.06 -4.89 10.98
N HIS A 33 26.91 -5.20 11.96
CA HIS A 33 28.25 -5.70 11.68
C HIS A 33 28.42 -7.07 12.34
N PRO A 34 28.58 -8.12 11.53
CA PRO A 34 29.43 -9.23 11.90
C PRO A 34 30.56 -9.39 10.88
N ARG A 35 31.79 -9.25 11.35
CA ARG A 35 33.01 -9.61 10.63
C ARG A 35 33.40 -11.03 11.09
N MET A 36 33.29 -12.04 10.23
CA MET A 36 34.10 -13.28 10.25
C MET A 36 33.88 -14.10 8.95
N THR A 37 34.96 -14.17 8.15
CA THR A 37 35.50 -15.21 7.22
C THR A 37 34.62 -16.18 6.39
N PRO A 38 35.12 -16.66 5.22
CA PRO A 38 34.29 -17.22 4.16
C PRO A 38 34.15 -18.73 4.30
N HIS A 39 32.92 -19.20 4.56
CA HIS A 39 32.52 -20.56 4.24
C HIS A 39 31.33 -20.54 3.29
N LYS A 40 31.55 -21.15 2.12
CA LYS A 40 30.54 -21.45 1.11
C LYS A 40 29.39 -22.22 1.76
N HIS A 41 28.21 -21.63 1.81
CA HIS A 41 26.88 -22.21 1.59
C HIS A 41 25.84 -21.26 2.22
N GLN A 42 25.47 -20.23 1.47
CA GLN A 42 24.32 -19.41 1.78
C GLN A 42 23.10 -20.08 1.12
N PRO A 43 22.10 -20.56 1.87
CA PRO A 43 20.81 -20.87 1.26
C PRO A 43 20.22 -19.53 0.83
N GLN A 44 20.32 -19.23 -0.47
CA GLN A 44 19.58 -18.13 -1.08
C GLN A 44 18.08 -18.43 -0.94
N ILE A 45 17.44 -17.89 0.09
CA ILE A 45 15.99 -17.73 0.09
C ILE A 45 15.71 -16.47 -0.74
N GLN A 46 15.82 -16.61 -2.07
CA GLN A 46 15.22 -15.64 -2.98
C GLN A 46 13.70 -15.66 -2.74
N PRO A 47 13.00 -14.51 -2.71
CA PRO A 47 11.55 -14.51 -2.87
C PRO A 47 11.27 -15.10 -4.25
N LEU A 48 10.91 -16.39 -4.28
CA LEU A 48 10.70 -17.13 -5.51
C LEU A 48 9.36 -16.69 -6.14
N CYS A 49 9.34 -15.51 -6.75
CA CYS A 49 8.49 -15.32 -7.91
C CYS A 49 9.04 -16.26 -8.99
N PRO A 50 8.20 -17.04 -9.69
CA PRO A 50 8.68 -17.87 -10.78
C PRO A 50 9.48 -17.02 -11.77
N GLN A 51 10.73 -17.37 -12.00
CA GLN A 51 11.53 -16.82 -13.09
C GLN A 51 10.99 -17.41 -14.42
N PRO A 52 11.00 -16.67 -15.53
CA PRO A 52 10.36 -17.02 -16.81
C PRO A 52 10.83 -18.32 -17.48
N ASN A 53 11.82 -18.99 -16.91
CA ASN A 53 12.62 -20.05 -17.51
C ASN A 53 12.31 -21.46 -16.95
N THR A 54 11.32 -21.62 -16.07
CA THR A 54 10.84 -22.95 -15.68
C THR A 54 9.39 -23.13 -16.13
N ALA A 55 9.22 -23.81 -17.26
CA ALA A 55 7.93 -24.24 -17.80
C ALA A 55 7.28 -25.29 -16.88
N ALA A 56 6.85 -24.87 -15.69
CA ALA A 56 5.80 -25.58 -14.98
C ALA A 56 4.50 -25.36 -15.77
N PRO A 57 3.62 -26.38 -15.90
CA PRO A 57 2.31 -26.19 -16.50
C PRO A 57 1.65 -24.99 -15.82
N PHE A 58 1.22 -24.01 -16.60
CA PHE A 58 0.37 -22.94 -16.12
C PHE A 58 -0.85 -23.60 -15.48
N ASP A 59 -0.80 -23.74 -14.15
CA ASP A 59 -1.96 -24.03 -13.35
C ASP A 59 -2.87 -22.81 -13.53
N ARG A 60 -3.79 -22.89 -14.51
CA ARG A 60 -4.73 -21.84 -14.91
C ARG A 60 -5.59 -21.34 -13.73
N SER A 61 -5.50 -21.98 -12.56
CA SER A 61 -6.14 -21.56 -11.31
C SER A 61 -5.47 -20.35 -10.63
N ARG A 62 -4.19 -20.05 -10.91
CA ARG A 62 -3.45 -19.01 -10.19
C ARG A 62 -3.60 -17.64 -10.84
N THR A 63 -4.56 -16.91 -10.33
CA THR A 63 -4.94 -15.59 -10.84
C THR A 63 -4.29 -14.51 -9.99
N SER A 64 -3.63 -13.57 -10.66
CA SER A 64 -3.24 -12.30 -10.07
C SER A 64 -4.49 -11.56 -9.59
N ARG A 65 -4.40 -10.88 -8.44
CA ARG A 65 -5.54 -10.19 -7.84
C ARG A 65 -5.23 -8.71 -7.67
N ILE A 66 -6.18 -7.84 -8.01
CA ILE A 66 -6.15 -6.43 -7.64
C ILE A 66 -7.45 -6.14 -6.90
N ILE A 67 -7.35 -5.42 -5.79
CA ILE A 67 -8.50 -4.90 -5.04
C ILE A 67 -8.65 -3.43 -5.35
N LEU A 68 -9.87 -3.02 -5.69
CA LEU A 68 -10.27 -1.63 -5.80
C LEU A 68 -11.24 -1.35 -4.65
N LEU A 69 -10.81 -0.52 -3.71
CA LEU A 69 -11.57 -0.23 -2.50
C LEU A 69 -12.20 1.16 -2.62
N ASP A 70 -13.54 1.20 -2.73
CA ASP A 70 -14.31 2.43 -2.66
C ASP A 70 -14.34 2.96 -1.23
N THR A 71 -13.69 4.10 -1.03
CA THR A 71 -13.61 4.81 0.26
C THR A 71 -14.59 5.98 0.36
N SER A 72 -15.27 6.33 -0.72
CA SER A 72 -16.27 7.41 -0.75
C SER A 72 -17.65 6.97 -0.26
N SER A 73 -17.88 5.66 -0.22
CA SER A 73 -19.18 5.09 0.13
C SER A 73 -19.61 5.47 1.55
N PRO A 74 -20.81 6.07 1.73
CA PRO A 74 -21.30 6.44 3.06
C PRO A 74 -21.58 5.23 3.96
N ASN A 75 -21.69 4.02 3.38
CA ASN A 75 -21.89 2.78 4.10
C ASN A 75 -20.58 2.16 4.62
N LEU A 76 -19.42 2.70 4.22
CA LEU A 76 -18.12 2.23 4.70
C LEU A 76 -17.82 2.82 6.08
N THR A 77 -18.08 2.04 7.12
CA THR A 77 -17.73 2.41 8.49
C THR A 77 -16.26 2.12 8.79
N SER A 78 -15.68 2.81 9.78
CA SER A 78 -14.34 2.51 10.28
C SER A 78 -14.21 1.07 10.77
N GLN A 79 -15.29 0.51 11.36
CA GLN A 79 -15.33 -0.90 11.77
C GLN A 79 -15.27 -1.83 10.56
N THR A 80 -16.06 -1.57 9.53
CA THR A 80 -16.06 -2.35 8.28
C THR A 80 -14.68 -2.32 7.64
N LEU A 81 -14.04 -1.14 7.56
CA LEU A 81 -12.72 -1.06 6.94
C LEU A 81 -11.61 -1.68 7.80
N SER A 82 -11.70 -1.61 9.13
CA SER A 82 -10.82 -2.38 10.02
C SER A 82 -10.94 -3.89 9.74
N SER A 83 -12.17 -4.41 9.69
CA SER A 83 -12.42 -5.82 9.39
C SER A 83 -11.87 -6.23 8.01
N ILE A 84 -11.96 -5.34 7.01
CA ILE A 84 -11.34 -5.57 5.69
C ILE A 84 -9.81 -5.64 5.82
N CYS A 85 -9.19 -4.69 6.51
CA CYS A 85 -7.73 -4.67 6.70
C CYS A 85 -7.24 -5.95 7.41
N ASP A 86 -7.95 -6.38 8.46
CA ASP A 86 -7.62 -7.60 9.21
C ASP A 86 -7.79 -8.86 8.36
N ALA A 87 -8.85 -8.93 7.55
CA ALA A 87 -9.06 -10.03 6.61
C ALA A 87 -7.95 -10.08 5.54
N LEU A 88 -7.56 -8.92 4.99
CA LEU A 88 -6.48 -8.82 4.01
C LEU A 88 -5.14 -9.24 4.62
N GLU A 89 -4.83 -8.78 5.82
CA GLU A 89 -3.60 -9.13 6.52
C GLU A 89 -3.49 -10.63 6.73
N ASN A 90 -4.55 -11.27 7.22
CA ASN A 90 -4.60 -12.72 7.42
C ASN A 90 -4.41 -13.48 6.10
N VAL A 91 -5.15 -13.12 5.05
CA VAL A 91 -5.06 -13.79 3.74
C VAL A 91 -3.68 -13.61 3.12
N LEU A 92 -3.10 -12.41 3.20
CA LEU A 92 -1.80 -12.11 2.59
C LEU A 92 -0.64 -12.66 3.42
N CYS A 93 -0.76 -12.74 4.75
CA CYS A 93 0.22 -13.42 5.60
C CYS A 93 0.31 -14.90 5.22
N LEU A 94 -0.83 -15.57 5.08
CA LEU A 94 -0.89 -16.95 4.60
C LEU A 94 -0.33 -17.06 3.17
N GLY A 95 -0.82 -16.23 2.25
CA GLY A 95 -0.41 -16.28 0.83
C GLY A 95 1.08 -15.99 0.60
N ALA A 96 1.70 -15.15 1.42
CA ALA A 96 3.10 -14.76 1.30
C ALA A 96 4.08 -15.76 1.91
N ASN A 97 3.66 -16.50 2.94
CA ASN A 97 4.55 -17.35 3.76
C ASN A 97 4.28 -18.85 3.61
N MET A 98 3.15 -19.26 3.04
CA MET A 98 2.88 -20.68 2.81
C MET A 98 3.90 -21.32 1.86
N ALA A 99 4.36 -22.51 2.25
CA ALA A 99 5.23 -23.34 1.42
C ALA A 99 4.51 -23.76 0.12
N GLY A 100 5.31 -24.06 -0.91
CA GLY A 100 4.81 -24.41 -2.23
C GLY A 100 4.44 -23.20 -3.08
N LEU A 101 3.50 -23.40 -3.99
CA LEU A 101 3.13 -22.42 -5.01
C LEU A 101 2.01 -21.50 -4.49
N SER A 102 2.25 -20.18 -4.57
CA SER A 102 1.30 -19.18 -4.06
C SER A 102 -0.03 -19.22 -4.82
N ARG A 103 -1.14 -19.19 -4.08
CA ARG A 103 -2.51 -19.14 -4.64
C ARG A 103 -2.89 -17.75 -5.16
N ILE A 104 -2.24 -16.72 -4.63
CA ILE A 104 -2.36 -15.33 -5.07
C ILE A 104 -0.94 -14.92 -5.46
N PRO A 105 -0.40 -15.35 -6.61
CA PRO A 105 1.01 -15.13 -6.92
C PRO A 105 1.37 -13.64 -6.97
N LEU A 106 0.41 -12.80 -7.38
CA LEU A 106 0.54 -11.36 -7.52
C LEU A 106 -0.67 -10.67 -6.92
N PHE A 107 -0.41 -9.56 -6.25
CA PHE A 107 -1.41 -8.77 -5.56
C PHE A 107 -1.17 -7.26 -5.75
N GLY A 108 -2.25 -6.49 -5.90
CA GLY A 108 -2.22 -5.03 -5.96
C GLY A 108 -3.45 -4.42 -5.31
N MET A 109 -3.37 -3.15 -4.92
CA MET A 109 -4.44 -2.43 -4.22
C MET A 109 -4.55 -0.99 -4.69
N TYR A 110 -5.81 -0.57 -4.87
CA TYR A 110 -6.21 0.79 -5.20
C TYR A 110 -7.22 1.28 -4.16
N LEU A 111 -7.09 2.54 -3.76
CA LEU A 111 -8.18 3.28 -3.12
C LEU A 111 -8.90 4.12 -4.17
N LEU A 112 -10.23 4.12 -4.11
CA LEU A 112 -11.08 4.92 -4.96
C LEU A 112 -11.78 5.95 -4.09
N SER A 113 -11.61 7.22 -4.45
CA SER A 113 -12.29 8.36 -3.84
C SER A 113 -12.74 9.31 -4.97
N SER A 114 -12.08 10.46 -5.14
CA SER A 114 -12.26 11.34 -6.29
C SER A 114 -11.45 10.87 -7.52
N TYR A 115 -10.34 10.17 -7.30
CA TYR A 115 -9.51 9.55 -8.32
C TYR A 115 -8.93 8.22 -7.82
N PRO A 116 -8.50 7.30 -8.71
CA PRO A 116 -7.83 6.07 -8.30
C PRO A 116 -6.44 6.35 -7.74
N GLU A 117 -6.18 5.92 -6.52
CA GLU A 117 -4.87 6.00 -5.88
C GLU A 117 -4.27 4.61 -5.74
N ILE A 118 -3.04 4.42 -6.22
CA ILE A 118 -2.32 3.15 -6.10
C ILE A 118 -1.63 3.10 -4.74
N ILE A 119 -2.12 2.22 -3.85
CA ILE A 119 -1.46 1.94 -2.57
C ILE A 119 -0.40 0.86 -2.72
N LEU A 120 -0.70 -0.14 -3.57
CA LEU A 120 0.22 -1.22 -3.85
C LEU A 120 0.16 -1.54 -5.34
N PRO A 121 1.24 -1.29 -6.11
CA PRO A 121 1.31 -1.76 -7.50
C PRO A 121 1.34 -3.29 -7.52
N LEU A 122 1.01 -3.89 -8.66
CA LEU A 122 0.97 -5.34 -8.80
C LEU A 122 2.33 -5.95 -8.46
N THR A 123 2.41 -6.66 -7.33
CA THR A 123 3.65 -7.15 -6.73
C THR A 123 3.50 -8.62 -6.37
N CYS A 124 4.59 -9.39 -6.41
CA CYS A 124 4.55 -10.77 -5.93
C CYS A 124 4.15 -10.83 -4.46
N THR A 125 3.35 -11.82 -4.07
CA THR A 125 3.01 -12.01 -2.65
C THR A 125 4.10 -12.75 -1.90
N LYS A 126 4.68 -13.79 -2.50
CA LYS A 126 5.66 -14.65 -1.87
C LYS A 126 6.90 -13.85 -1.44
N GLY A 127 7.25 -13.95 -0.16
CA GLY A 127 8.40 -13.25 0.42
C GLY A 127 8.28 -11.72 0.49
N ASN A 128 7.11 -11.14 0.22
CA ASN A 128 6.89 -9.69 0.21
C ASN A 128 5.92 -9.22 1.32
N PHE A 129 5.72 -10.03 2.37
CA PHE A 129 4.73 -9.71 3.42
C PHE A 129 4.98 -8.36 4.10
N ALA A 130 6.23 -7.93 4.27
CA ALA A 130 6.53 -6.61 4.85
C ALA A 130 5.92 -5.46 4.02
N ARG A 131 6.10 -5.50 2.68
CA ARG A 131 5.48 -4.54 1.75
C ARG A 131 3.96 -4.71 1.71
N LEU A 132 3.53 -5.98 1.76
CA LEU A 132 2.18 -6.48 2.07
C LEU A 132 1.46 -5.61 3.09
N HIS A 133 2.01 -5.72 4.28
CA HIS A 133 1.52 -5.19 5.53
C HIS A 133 1.66 -3.67 5.62
N SER A 134 2.74 -3.07 5.10
CA SER A 134 2.85 -1.60 5.00
C SER A 134 1.69 -1.00 4.22
N ALA A 135 1.35 -1.57 3.06
CA ALA A 135 0.24 -1.08 2.24
C ALA A 135 -1.13 -1.22 2.95
N ILE A 136 -1.32 -2.24 3.78
CA ILE A 136 -2.53 -2.37 4.62
C ILE A 136 -2.54 -1.30 5.71
N ASN A 137 -1.39 -1.00 6.32
CA ASN A 137 -1.29 0.06 7.31
C ASN A 137 -1.52 1.45 6.71
N ASP A 138 -1.14 1.68 5.47
CA ASP A 138 -1.47 2.92 4.76
C ASP A 138 -2.99 3.09 4.65
N ILE A 139 -3.75 2.01 4.37
CA ILE A 139 -5.23 2.03 4.40
C ILE A 139 -5.77 2.31 5.81
N ARG A 140 -5.17 1.72 6.85
CA ARG A 140 -5.55 1.99 8.25
C ARG A 140 -5.26 3.43 8.67
N ASN A 141 -4.16 4.02 8.20
CA ASN A 141 -3.81 5.41 8.47
C ASN A 141 -4.72 6.36 7.70
N PHE A 142 -5.07 6.02 6.46
CA PHE A 142 -6.09 6.72 5.69
C PHE A 142 -7.41 6.85 6.46
N LEU A 143 -7.85 5.82 7.20
CA LEU A 143 -9.02 5.93 8.08
C LEU A 143 -8.91 6.95 9.20
N ARG A 144 -7.70 7.14 9.73
CA ARG A 144 -7.44 8.02 10.88
C ARG A 144 -7.36 9.48 10.44
N GLU A 145 -6.75 9.71 9.28
CA GLU A 145 -6.45 11.05 8.74
C GLU A 145 -7.60 11.58 7.89
N SER A 146 -8.17 10.72 7.05
CA SER A 146 -9.35 11.03 6.24
C SER A 146 -10.59 10.65 7.04
N ARG A 147 -11.21 11.61 7.73
CA ARG A 147 -12.64 11.48 8.06
C ARG A 147 -13.34 11.22 6.73
N VAL A 148 -13.71 9.96 6.47
CA VAL A 148 -14.30 9.43 5.23
C VAL A 148 -14.93 10.58 4.46
N GLN A 149 -14.19 11.14 3.49
CA GLN A 149 -14.67 12.30 2.75
C GLN A 149 -15.89 11.80 2.00
N GLN A 150 -17.07 12.09 2.55
CA GLN A 150 -18.34 11.78 1.93
C GLN A 150 -18.44 12.64 0.68
N HIS A 151 -17.88 12.13 -0.41
CA HIS A 151 -17.93 12.80 -1.68
C HIS A 151 -19.28 12.47 -2.30
N LEU A 152 -20.18 13.45 -2.33
CA LEU A 152 -21.51 13.32 -2.91
C LEU A 152 -21.49 13.20 -4.45
N ALA A 153 -20.32 13.25 -5.10
CA ALA A 153 -20.25 13.10 -6.55
C ALA A 153 -20.23 11.63 -6.99
N ASP A 154 -20.67 11.41 -8.23
CA ASP A 154 -20.70 10.09 -8.86
C ASP A 154 -19.30 9.48 -8.94
N ILE A 155 -19.08 8.36 -8.22
CA ILE A 155 -17.82 7.62 -8.20
C ILE A 155 -17.63 6.72 -9.44
N LYS A 156 -18.66 6.51 -10.27
CA LYS A 156 -18.58 5.62 -11.45
C LYS A 156 -17.40 5.94 -12.39
N PRO A 157 -17.07 7.21 -12.70
CA PRO A 157 -15.91 7.53 -13.53
C PRO A 157 -14.59 7.10 -12.88
N CYS A 158 -14.45 7.28 -11.56
CA CYS A 158 -13.28 6.86 -10.81
C CYS A 158 -13.15 5.33 -10.80
N ILE A 159 -14.24 4.58 -10.63
CA ILE A 159 -14.21 3.11 -10.74
C ILE A 159 -13.77 2.68 -12.15
N ALA A 160 -14.35 3.27 -13.20
CA ALA A 160 -13.99 2.94 -14.58
C ALA A 160 -12.51 3.22 -14.87
N GLN A 161 -11.98 4.34 -14.37
CA GLN A 161 -10.58 4.68 -14.48
C GLN A 161 -9.70 3.68 -13.71
N GLY A 162 -10.04 3.37 -12.46
CA GLY A 162 -9.28 2.40 -11.64
C GLY A 162 -9.23 1.02 -12.28
N VAL A 163 -10.34 0.56 -12.88
CA VAL A 163 -10.39 -0.70 -13.63
C VAL A 163 -9.49 -0.64 -14.87
N SER A 164 -9.53 0.47 -15.63
CA SER A 164 -8.67 0.67 -16.80
C SER A 164 -7.19 0.62 -16.42
N GLU A 165 -6.81 1.28 -15.32
CA GLU A 165 -5.44 1.29 -14.80
C GLU A 165 -4.99 -0.09 -14.31
N ALA A 166 -5.85 -0.80 -13.57
CA ALA A 166 -5.57 -2.16 -13.12
C ALA A 166 -5.35 -3.11 -14.30
N CYS A 167 -6.20 -3.04 -15.33
CA CYS A 167 -6.02 -3.76 -16.59
C CYS A 167 -4.70 -3.38 -17.28
N GLY A 168 -4.32 -2.10 -17.24
CA GLY A 168 -3.03 -1.62 -17.71
C GLY A 168 -1.85 -2.26 -16.97
N GLN A 169 -1.92 -2.36 -15.64
CA GLN A 169 -0.89 -3.03 -14.84
C GLN A 169 -0.77 -4.51 -15.19
N PHE A 170 -1.88 -5.22 -15.35
CA PHE A 170 -1.84 -6.62 -15.78
C PHE A 170 -1.15 -6.80 -17.13
N ARG A 171 -1.47 -5.95 -18.14
CA ARG A 171 -0.82 -6.01 -19.46
C ARG A 171 0.67 -5.72 -19.40
N ARG A 172 1.08 -4.70 -18.64
CA ARG A 172 2.51 -4.36 -18.47
C ARG A 172 3.25 -5.51 -17.80
N TYR A 173 2.67 -6.07 -16.74
CA TYR A 173 3.24 -7.21 -16.06
C TYR A 173 3.37 -8.40 -17.01
N SER A 174 2.32 -8.77 -17.74
CA SER A 174 2.37 -9.89 -18.70
C SER A 174 3.44 -9.71 -19.77
N HIS A 175 3.66 -8.48 -20.26
CA HIS A 175 4.72 -8.22 -21.23
C HIS A 175 6.12 -8.28 -20.59
N SER A 176 6.27 -7.89 -19.33
CA SER A 176 7.57 -7.96 -18.62
C SER A 176 8.04 -9.38 -18.30
N ILE A 177 7.15 -10.38 -18.30
CA ILE A 177 7.52 -11.79 -18.05
C ILE A 177 7.89 -12.54 -19.34
N THR A 178 7.58 -11.99 -20.51
CA THR A 178 7.82 -12.64 -21.81
C THR A 178 9.17 -12.26 -22.45
N GLN A 179 9.94 -11.37 -21.80
CA GLN A 179 11.30 -10.98 -22.21
C GLN A 179 12.34 -11.73 -21.39
#